data_AF-A0A7W2BK70-F1
#
_entry.id   AF-A0A7W2BK70-F1
#
_cell.length_a   1.000
_cell.length_b   1.000
_cell.length_c   1.000
_cell.angle_alpha   90.00
_cell.angle_beta   90.00
_cell.angle_gamma   90.00
#
_symmetry.space_group_name_H-M   'P 1'
#
loop_
_entity.id
_entity.type
_entity.pdbx_description
1 polymer ?
#
loop_
_entity_poly.entity_id
_entity_poly.type
_entity_poly.pdbx_seq_one_letter_code
_entity_poly.pdbx_strand_id
1 'polypeptide(L)'
;MAVDLRPGLALRLWQQVNLDLVLEGDMDLSYRQISILLTIYLEPPPHTVRGLARRLGVTKPVITRALDTMGKQGLVTRERDEKDRRNVVIQRTVEGALYVEKLGDVIREKGRLLPF
;
A
#
# COMPACT_ATOMS: atom_id res chain seq x y z
N MET A 1 -1.90 1.17 -23.35
CA MET A 1 -3.36 1.08 -23.59
C MET A 1 -4.07 1.30 -22.27
N ALA A 2 -5.13 2.10 -22.25
CA ALA A 2 -6.00 2.18 -21.08
C ALA A 2 -6.82 0.88 -21.00
N VAL A 3 -6.90 0.27 -19.82
CA VAL A 3 -7.83 -0.83 -19.56
C VAL A 3 -9.17 -0.17 -19.20
N ASP A 4 -10.18 -0.28 -20.07
CA ASP A 4 -11.53 0.20 -19.77
C ASP A 4 -12.30 -0.88 -19.00
N LEU A 5 -12.30 -0.76 -17.66
CA LEU A 5 -13.03 -1.67 -16.79
C LEU A 5 -14.44 -1.13 -16.56
N ARG A 6 -15.45 -1.85 -17.07
CA ARG A 6 -16.86 -1.61 -16.69
C ARG A 6 -16.99 -1.61 -15.15
N PRO A 7 -17.79 -0.71 -14.53
CA PRO A 7 -17.86 -0.61 -13.07
C PRO A 7 -18.13 -1.94 -12.35
N GLY A 8 -19.04 -2.76 -12.87
CA GLY A 8 -19.32 -4.09 -12.30
C GLY A 8 -18.14 -5.06 -12.39
N LEU A 9 -17.32 -4.94 -13.44
CA LEU A 9 -16.12 -5.75 -13.61
C LEU A 9 -15.01 -5.33 -12.64
N ALA A 10 -14.83 -4.01 -12.47
CA ALA A 10 -13.90 -3.46 -11.49
C ALA A 10 -14.25 -3.89 -10.06
N LEU A 11 -15.54 -3.87 -9.69
CA LEU A 11 -16.00 -4.33 -8.38
C LEU A 11 -15.81 -5.83 -8.20
N ARG A 12 -16.07 -6.66 -9.22
CA ARG A 12 -15.80 -8.10 -9.17
C ARG A 12 -14.31 -8.41 -9.00
N LEU A 13 -13.45 -7.71 -9.72
CA LEU A 13 -12.00 -7.83 -9.54
C LEU A 13 -11.61 -7.52 -8.10
N TRP A 14 -12.06 -6.37 -7.60
CA TRP A 14 -11.73 -5.94 -6.24
C TRP A 14 -12.24 -6.94 -5.19
N GLN A 15 -13.47 -7.43 -5.34
CA GLN A 15 -14.03 -8.46 -4.46
C GLN A 15 -13.17 -9.73 -4.45
N GLN A 16 -12.81 -10.27 -5.61
CA GLN A 16 -12.04 -11.51 -5.71
C GLN A 16 -10.64 -11.36 -5.13
N VAL A 17 -9.96 -10.25 -5.40
CA VAL A 17 -8.65 -9.95 -4.83
C VAL A 17 -8.72 -9.89 -3.30
N ASN A 18 -9.72 -9.18 -2.75
CA ASN A 18 -9.86 -9.09 -1.29
C ASN A 18 -10.18 -10.43 -0.65
N LEU A 19 -11.00 -11.27 -1.29
CA LEU A 19 -11.33 -12.59 -0.77
C LEU A 19 -10.09 -13.48 -0.70
N ASP A 20 -9.26 -13.51 -1.75
CA ASP A 20 -8.03 -14.30 -1.77
C ASP A 20 -7.03 -13.84 -0.70
N LEU A 21 -6.81 -12.54 -0.54
CA LEU A 21 -5.91 -12.01 0.49
C LEU A 21 -6.34 -12.43 1.91
N VAL A 22 -7.64 -12.50 2.17
CA VAL A 22 -8.20 -12.98 3.44
C VAL A 22 -8.03 -14.50 3.59
N LEU A 23 -8.30 -15.28 2.54
CA LEU A 23 -8.24 -16.74 2.58
C LEU A 23 -6.80 -17.27 2.67
N GLU A 24 -5.83 -16.57 2.07
CA GLU A 24 -4.41 -16.91 2.18
C GLU A 24 -3.83 -16.62 3.57
N GLY A 25 -4.59 -15.95 4.45
CA GLY A 25 -4.15 -15.60 5.80
C GLY A 25 -3.02 -14.58 5.82
N ASP A 26 -2.95 -13.72 4.80
CA ASP A 26 -1.93 -12.68 4.70
C ASP A 26 -2.21 -11.53 5.71
N MET A 27 -1.37 -10.50 5.72
CA MET A 27 -1.53 -9.34 6.59
C MET A 27 -2.88 -8.63 6.37
N ASP A 28 -3.67 -8.53 7.44
CA ASP A 28 -4.93 -7.78 7.47
C ASP A 28 -4.66 -6.26 7.52
N LEU A 29 -4.39 -5.69 6.35
CA LEU A 29 -4.14 -4.27 6.19
C LEU A 29 -5.47 -3.52 6.01
N SER A 30 -5.71 -2.55 6.89
CA SER A 30 -6.81 -1.60 6.69
C SER A 30 -6.66 -0.83 5.37
N TYR A 31 -7.77 -0.33 4.82
CA TYR A 31 -7.77 0.55 3.63
C TYR A 31 -6.76 1.69 3.71
N ARG A 32 -6.51 2.22 4.92
CA ARG A 32 -5.52 3.25 5.15
C ARG A 32 -4.10 2.73 5.00
N GLN A 33 -3.78 1.59 5.60
CA GLN A 33 -2.44 1.00 5.52
C GLN A 33 -2.10 0.59 4.10
N ILE A 34 -3.02 -0.07 3.39
CA ILE A 34 -2.79 -0.44 1.98
C ILE A 34 -2.62 0.81 1.10
N SER A 35 -3.40 1.88 1.33
CA SER A 35 -3.23 3.14 0.61
C SER A 35 -1.86 3.78 0.85
N ILE A 36 -1.38 3.77 2.10
CA ILE A 36 -0.04 4.27 2.46
C ILE A 36 1.04 3.41 1.80
N LEU A 37 0.92 2.08 1.88
CA LEU A 37 1.88 1.16 1.30
C LEU A 37 2.00 1.37 -0.21
N LEU A 38 0.88 1.36 -0.94
CA LEU A 38 0.88 1.59 -2.39
C LEU A 38 1.40 2.98 -2.75
N THR A 39 1.10 4.01 -1.96
CA THR A 39 1.69 5.35 -2.16
C THR A 39 3.21 5.30 -2.07
N ILE A 40 3.77 4.65 -1.04
CA ILE A 40 5.22 4.54 -0.84
C ILE A 40 5.89 3.74 -1.95
N TYR A 41 5.25 2.70 -2.46
CA TYR A 41 5.86 1.79 -3.44
C TYR A 41 5.67 2.23 -4.90
N LEU A 42 4.60 2.95 -5.22
CA LEU A 42 4.24 3.33 -6.60
C LEU A 42 4.57 4.80 -6.93
N GLU A 43 4.67 5.68 -5.93
CA GLU A 43 5.02 7.09 -6.15
C GLU A 43 6.52 7.33 -5.91
N PRO A 44 7.12 8.37 -6.52
CA PRO A 44 8.55 8.66 -6.31
C PRO A 44 8.85 9.17 -4.88
N PRO A 45 10.02 8.84 -4.31
CA PRO A 45 10.47 9.37 -3.02
C PRO A 45 10.86 10.86 -3.12
N PRO A 46 11.02 11.58 -1.99
CA PRO A 46 10.96 11.10 -0.60
C PRO A 46 9.54 11.06 -0.02
N HIS A 47 9.24 10.00 0.74
CA HIS A 47 7.99 9.89 1.49
C HIS A 47 8.20 10.35 2.93
N THR A 48 7.38 11.30 3.39
CA THR A 48 7.42 11.80 4.77
C THR A 48 6.05 11.65 5.42
N VAL A 49 6.02 11.60 6.76
CA VAL A 49 4.75 11.58 7.52
C VAL A 49 3.85 12.76 7.12
N ARG A 50 4.44 13.95 6.90
CA ARG A 50 3.71 15.15 6.47
C ARG A 50 3.15 15.01 5.06
N GLY A 51 3.93 14.46 4.13
CA GLY A 51 3.50 14.22 2.74
C GLY A 51 2.34 13.23 2.68
N LEU A 52 2.47 12.09 3.36
CA LEU A 52 1.43 11.06 3.45
C LEU A 52 0.15 11.60 4.09
N ALA A 53 0.27 12.39 5.16
CA ALA A 53 -0.89 13.01 5.83
C ALA A 53 -1.67 13.93 4.86
N ARG A 54 -0.96 14.72 4.07
CA ARG A 54 -1.55 15.59 3.04
C ARG A 54 -2.21 14.77 1.93
N ARG A 55 -1.53 13.73 1.43
CA ARG A 55 -2.03 12.86 0.35
C ARG A 55 -3.35 12.17 0.74
N LEU A 56 -3.44 11.69 1.97
CA LEU A 56 -4.62 10.96 2.47
C LEU A 56 -5.67 11.87 3.13
N GLY A 57 -5.43 13.18 3.25
CA GLY A 57 -6.38 14.11 3.88
C GLY A 57 -6.59 13.85 5.39
N VAL A 58 -5.57 13.36 6.09
CA VAL A 58 -5.64 12.99 7.52
C VAL A 58 -4.58 13.71 8.35
N THR A 59 -4.70 13.63 9.67
CA THR A 59 -3.71 14.22 10.59
C THR A 59 -2.43 13.38 10.68
N LYS A 60 -1.31 13.99 11.06
CA LYS A 60 -0.03 13.28 11.21
C LYS A 60 -0.10 12.08 12.18
N PRO A 61 -0.76 12.17 13.36
CA PRO A 61 -0.86 11.02 14.28
C PRO A 61 -1.55 9.80 13.65
N VAL A 62 -2.48 10.01 12.72
CA VAL A 62 -3.14 8.92 11.98
C VAL A 62 -2.13 8.16 11.11
N ILE A 63 -1.26 8.90 10.41
CA ILE A 63 -0.19 8.31 9.60
C ILE A 63 0.85 7.62 10.48
N THR A 64 1.30 8.27 11.56
CA THR A 64 2.28 7.68 12.49
C THR A 64 1.81 6.33 13.02
N ARG A 65 0.56 6.23 13.49
CA ARG A 65 0.00 4.96 13.97
C ARG A 65 -0.05 3.89 12.89
N ALA A 66 -0.47 4.23 11.67
CA ALA A 66 -0.51 3.28 10.57
C ALA A 66 0.89 2.75 10.23
N LEU A 67 1.86 3.65 10.14
CA LEU A 67 3.25 3.30 9.91
C LEU A 67 3.84 2.50 11.09
N ASP A 68 3.31 2.61 12.33
CA ASP A 68 3.88 1.91 13.50
C ASP A 68 3.54 0.43 13.37
N THR A 69 2.30 0.14 12.99
CA THR A 69 1.85 -1.21 12.66
C THR A 69 2.59 -1.76 11.45
N MET A 70 2.69 -0.99 10.36
CA MET A 70 3.38 -1.44 9.14
C MET A 70 4.87 -1.69 9.37
N GLY A 71 5.53 -0.90 10.23
CA GLY A 71 6.92 -1.12 10.59
C GLY A 71 7.12 -2.41 11.41
N LYS A 72 6.19 -2.74 12.31
CA LYS A 72 6.19 -4.03 13.05
C LYS A 72 5.96 -5.23 12.13
N GLN A 73 5.24 -5.01 11.04
CA GLN A 73 5.01 -5.98 9.97
C GLN A 73 6.16 -6.04 8.95
N GLY A 74 7.25 -5.29 9.14
CA GLY A 74 8.40 -5.31 8.24
C GLY A 74 8.17 -4.64 6.88
N LEU A 75 7.00 -4.05 6.63
CA LEU A 75 6.61 -3.49 5.33
C LEU A 75 7.31 -2.17 4.97
N VAL A 76 7.75 -1.40 5.98
CA VAL A 76 8.40 -0.09 5.81
C VAL A 76 9.38 0.15 6.97
N THR A 77 10.40 0.97 6.73
CA THR A 77 11.29 1.48 7.79
C THR A 77 11.20 2.99 7.89
N ARG A 78 11.64 3.53 9.03
CA ARG A 78 11.69 4.98 9.28
C ARG A 78 13.09 5.40 9.61
N GLU A 79 13.54 6.44 8.92
CA GLU A 79 14.85 7.02 9.16
C GLU A 79 14.69 8.52 9.36
N ARG A 80 15.50 9.06 10.27
CA ARG A 80 15.62 10.52 10.39
C ARG A 80 16.45 11.00 9.21
N ASP A 81 15.97 12.06 8.56
CA ASP A 81 16.71 12.70 7.48
C ASP A 81 18.06 13.19 8.01
N GLU A 82 19.13 12.88 7.29
CA GLU A 82 20.50 13.27 7.65
C GLU A 82 20.69 14.78 7.63
N LYS A 83 19.96 15.49 6.75
CA LYS A 83 20.06 16.95 6.55
C LYS A 83 19.20 17.73 7.55
N ASP A 84 18.03 17.18 7.94
CA ASP A 84 17.19 17.73 9.01
C ASP A 84 16.61 16.61 9.86
N ARG A 85 17.23 16.33 11.01
CA ARG A 85 16.80 15.26 11.95
C ARG A 85 15.39 15.43 12.51
N ARG A 86 14.73 16.58 12.29
CA ARG A 86 13.30 16.78 12.62
C ARG A 86 12.37 16.15 11.60
N ASN A 87 12.88 15.85 10.41
CA ASN A 87 12.15 15.17 9.36
C ASN A 87 12.36 13.66 9.46
N VAL A 88 11.27 12.91 9.25
CA VAL A 88 11.28 11.45 9.23
C VAL A 88 10.88 11.01 7.84
N VAL A 89 11.77 10.30 7.17
CA VAL A 89 11.58 9.73 5.85
C VAL A 89 11.22 8.26 6.00
N ILE A 90 10.27 7.82 5.20
CA ILE A 90 9.80 6.44 5.16
C ILE A 90 10.48 5.75 3.99
N GLN A 91 11.14 4.63 4.26
CA GLN A 91 11.86 3.83 3.28
C GLN A 91 11.13 2.53 3.01
N ARG A 92 11.29 2.04 1.78
CA ARG A 92 10.82 0.72 1.34
C ARG A 92 11.71 -0.35 1.96
N THR A 93 11.11 -1.48 2.32
CA THR A 93 11.85 -2.69 2.71
C THR A 93 11.75 -3.75 1.61
N VAL A 94 12.64 -4.75 1.69
CA VAL A 94 12.57 -5.94 0.83
C VAL A 94 11.26 -6.70 1.06
N GLU A 95 10.89 -6.92 2.33
CA GLU A 95 9.65 -7.61 2.69
C GLU A 95 8.40 -6.89 2.16
N GLY A 96 8.34 -5.56 2.28
CA GLY A 96 7.24 -4.79 1.71
C GLY A 96 7.23 -4.80 0.17
N ALA A 97 8.40 -4.90 -0.48
CA ALA A 97 8.46 -5.03 -1.94
C ALA A 97 7.86 -6.37 -2.39
N LEU A 98 8.24 -7.47 -1.72
CA LEU A 98 7.71 -8.81 -1.99
C LEU A 98 6.20 -8.87 -1.74
N TYR A 99 5.70 -8.23 -0.68
CA TYR A 99 4.27 -8.14 -0.42
C TYR A 99 3.52 -7.40 -1.55
N VAL A 100 4.02 -6.24 -1.99
CA VAL A 100 3.39 -5.47 -3.07
C VAL A 100 3.45 -6.21 -4.42
N GLU A 101 4.54 -6.92 -4.68
CA GLU A 101 4.68 -7.79 -5.86
C GLU A 101 3.65 -8.93 -5.84
N LYS A 102 3.54 -9.66 -4.72
CA LYS A 102 2.53 -10.71 -4.52
C LYS A 102 1.11 -10.17 -4.73
N LEU A 103 0.80 -9.01 -4.15
CA LEU A 103 -0.49 -8.34 -4.35
C LEU A 103 -0.75 -8.05 -5.84
N GLY A 104 0.26 -7.55 -6.56
CA GLY A 104 0.18 -7.32 -8.00
C GLY A 104 -0.09 -8.59 -8.80
N ASP A 105 0.56 -9.71 -8.42
CA ASP A 105 0.35 -11.01 -9.04
C ASP A 105 -1.08 -11.53 -8.83
N VAL A 106 -1.62 -11.41 -7.60
CA VAL A 106 -3.02 -11.78 -7.30
C VAL A 106 -3.99 -10.95 -8.14
N ILE A 107 -3.79 -9.63 -8.20
CA ILE A 107 -4.64 -8.74 -9.03
C ILE A 107 -4.56 -9.14 -10.50
N ARG A 108 -3.35 -9.44 -11.01
CA ARG A 108 -3.15 -9.86 -12.40
C ARG A 108 -3.83 -11.20 -12.69
N GLU A 109 -3.72 -12.17 -11.80
CA GLU A 109 -4.34 -13.48 -11.93
C GLU A 109 -5.87 -13.37 -11.99
N LYS A 110 -6.48 -12.68 -11.01
CA LYS A 110 -7.94 -12.46 -11.00
C LYS A 110 -8.40 -11.66 -12.22
N GLY A 111 -7.63 -10.66 -12.63
CA GLY A 111 -7.91 -9.87 -13.83
C GLY A 111 -7.98 -10.70 -15.11
N ARG A 112 -7.17 -11.77 -15.24
CA ARG A 112 -7.21 -12.69 -16.40
C ARG A 112 -8.45 -13.58 -16.43
N LEU A 113 -9.05 -13.86 -15.27
CA LEU A 113 -10.22 -14.72 -15.14
C LEU A 113 -11.54 -13.96 -15.31
N LEU A 114 -11.49 -12.63 -15.45
CA LEU A 114 -12.67 -11.81 -15.65
C LEU A 114 -13.19 -11.95 -17.10
N PRO A 115 -14.48 -12.25 -17.30
CA PRO A 115 -15.06 -12.26 -18.64
C PRO A 115 -15.11 -10.83 -19.19
N PHE A 116 -14.55 -10.63 -20.39
CA PHE A 116 -14.56 -9.37 -21.12
C PHE A 116 -15.98 -8.95 -21.51
#